data_AF-A0A0C3QY20-F1
#
_entry.id   AF-A0A0C3QY20-F1
#
_cell.length_a   1.000
_cell.length_b   1.000
_cell.length_c   1.000
_cell.angle_alpha   90.00
_cell.angle_beta   90.00
_cell.angle_gamma   90.00
#
_symmetry.space_group_name_H-M   'P 1'
#
loop_
_entity.id
_entity.type
_entity.pdbx_description
1 polymer ?
#
loop_
_entity_poly.entity_id
_entity_poly.type
_entity_poly.pdbx_seq_one_letter_code
_entity_poly.pdbx_strand_id
1 'polypeptide(L)'
;MHEVAIRRTVMWECICFDSWSAFGFGRPPSQAMNFVDCKQTPDPQIPDDPCASFDPLKYRFSEILLDVINASFGATPPTYDQILKLDRQLRDYYIPPLFQVAGINEDGKPRPQIPPNPPLGLALQSHAVAMLRENALLYMHRSFFAKALSEHPDDPFKSRFAASVLACHRSACAIIILVRKLHYVEPRIGTFFTLQD
;
A
#
# COMPACT_ATOMS: atom_id res chain seq x y z
N MET A 1 28.71 16.84 2.51
CA MET A 1 27.42 16.67 3.22
C MET A 1 26.24 16.60 2.26
N HIS A 2 26.08 17.53 1.31
CA HIS A 2 24.99 17.52 0.32
C HIS A 2 24.96 16.27 -0.59
N GLU A 3 26.11 15.89 -1.16
CA GLU A 3 26.21 14.73 -2.06
C GLU A 3 25.81 13.40 -1.39
N VAL A 4 26.14 13.23 -0.12
CA VAL A 4 25.77 12.03 0.66
C VAL A 4 24.25 11.94 0.80
N ALA A 5 23.58 13.06 1.05
CA ALA A 5 22.11 13.09 1.14
C ALA A 5 21.46 12.72 -0.19
N ILE A 6 21.96 13.24 -1.31
CA ILE A 6 21.48 12.87 -2.66
C ILE A 6 21.62 11.37 -2.90
N ARG A 7 22.79 10.80 -2.64
CA ARG A 7 23.05 9.36 -2.84
C ARG A 7 22.11 8.49 -2.01
N ARG A 8 21.81 8.89 -0.77
CA ARG A 8 20.84 8.20 0.08
C ARG A 8 19.43 8.27 -0.49
N THR A 9 18.98 9.45 -0.91
CA THR A 9 17.67 9.61 -1.53
C THR A 9 17.55 8.74 -2.77
N VAL A 10 18.53 8.76 -3.67
CA VAL A 10 18.53 7.92 -4.87
C VAL A 10 18.47 6.43 -4.54
N MET A 11 19.24 5.97 -3.55
CA MET A 11 19.18 4.57 -3.11
C MET A 11 17.78 4.18 -2.64
N TRP A 12 17.14 5.02 -1.83
CA TRP A 12 15.79 4.77 -1.32
C TRP A 12 14.71 4.87 -2.40
N GLU A 13 14.86 5.76 -3.39
CA GLU A 13 14.00 5.77 -4.58
C GLU A 13 14.12 4.46 -5.37
N CYS A 14 15.33 3.93 -5.55
CA CYS A 14 15.54 2.65 -6.22
C CYS A 14 14.88 1.49 -5.46
N ILE A 15 15.05 1.41 -4.14
CA ILE A 15 14.40 0.41 -3.29
C ILE A 15 12.87 0.52 -3.38
N CYS A 16 12.35 1.75 -3.32
CA CYS A 16 10.92 2.02 -3.41
C CYS A 16 10.36 1.57 -4.76
N PHE A 17 10.99 1.98 -5.85
CA PHE A 17 10.54 1.65 -7.20
C PHE A 17 10.61 0.14 -7.48
N ASP A 18 11.70 -0.52 -7.07
CA ASP A 18 11.84 -1.97 -7.23
C ASP A 18 10.80 -2.72 -6.42
N SER A 19 10.61 -2.39 -5.14
CA SER A 19 9.61 -3.04 -4.27
C SER A 19 8.18 -2.89 -4.82
N TRP A 20 7.80 -1.69 -5.25
CA TRP A 20 6.44 -1.45 -5.77
C TRP A 20 6.20 -2.15 -7.10
N SER A 21 7.20 -2.14 -7.99
CA SER A 21 7.15 -2.87 -9.25
C SER A 21 7.12 -4.38 -9.03
N ALA A 22 7.96 -4.88 -8.12
CA ALA A 22 8.02 -6.29 -7.76
C ALA A 22 6.67 -6.80 -7.24
N PHE A 23 6.06 -6.02 -6.36
CA PHE A 23 4.71 -6.28 -5.86
C PHE A 23 3.67 -6.30 -6.99
N GLY A 24 3.65 -5.27 -7.84
CA GLY A 24 2.68 -5.16 -8.94
C GLY A 24 2.79 -6.30 -9.98
N PHE A 25 4.01 -6.76 -10.27
CA PHE A 25 4.24 -7.85 -11.22
C PHE A 25 4.29 -9.24 -10.58
N GLY A 26 4.16 -9.34 -9.25
CA GLY A 26 4.27 -10.61 -8.53
C GLY A 26 5.63 -11.29 -8.68
N ARG A 27 6.71 -10.52 -8.87
CA ARG A 27 8.08 -11.02 -8.99
C ARG A 27 8.85 -10.83 -7.67
N PRO A 28 9.94 -11.58 -7.45
CA PRO A 28 10.88 -11.27 -6.37
C PRO A 28 11.46 -9.84 -6.52
N PRO A 29 11.73 -9.16 -5.39
CA PRO A 29 12.46 -7.89 -5.43
C PRO A 29 13.90 -8.15 -5.88
N SER A 30 14.48 -7.21 -6.61
CA SER A 30 15.87 -7.28 -7.09
C SER A 30 16.86 -6.90 -5.99
N GLN A 31 16.39 -6.21 -4.95
CA GLN A 31 17.20 -5.80 -3.81
C GLN A 31 16.71 -6.48 -2.53
N ALA A 32 17.65 -6.86 -1.67
CA ALA A 32 17.33 -7.42 -0.36
C ALA A 32 17.93 -6.53 0.75
N MET A 33 17.09 -6.15 1.71
CA MET A 33 17.43 -5.16 2.74
C MET A 33 18.54 -5.61 3.69
N ASN A 34 18.82 -6.91 3.77
CA ASN A 34 19.96 -7.45 4.50
C ASN A 34 21.32 -7.03 3.93
N PHE A 35 21.36 -6.53 2.68
CA PHE A 35 22.58 -5.99 2.05
C PHE A 35 22.57 -4.46 1.92
N VAL A 36 21.62 -3.78 2.54
CA VAL A 36 21.48 -2.33 2.49
C VAL A 36 21.73 -1.73 3.87
N ASP A 37 22.80 -0.95 4.00
CA ASP A 37 23.14 -0.18 5.23
C ASP A 37 22.73 1.29 5.15
N CYS A 38 22.11 1.69 4.04
CA CYS A 38 21.72 3.06 3.75
C CYS A 38 20.59 3.52 4.68
N LYS A 39 20.89 4.41 5.62
CA LYS A 39 19.87 5.01 6.51
C LYS A 39 18.94 5.94 5.72
N GLN A 40 17.64 5.89 6.03
CA GLN A 40 16.69 6.90 5.55
C GLN A 40 17.12 8.29 6.02
N THR A 41 16.98 9.29 5.14
CA THR A 41 17.20 10.68 5.51
C THR A 41 15.87 11.21 6.08
N PRO A 42 15.83 11.71 7.33
CA PRO A 42 14.65 12.38 7.86
C PRO A 42 14.27 13.57 6.98
N ASP A 43 12.99 13.94 6.96
CA ASP A 43 12.57 15.17 6.30
C ASP A 43 13.28 16.38 6.95
N PRO A 44 14.09 17.15 6.21
CA PRO A 44 14.77 18.32 6.77
C PRO A 44 13.80 19.43 7.20
N GLN A 45 12.56 19.44 6.70
CA GLN A 45 11.57 20.47 7.02
C GLN A 45 10.77 20.15 8.29
N ILE A 46 10.60 18.86 8.63
CA ILE A 46 9.82 18.43 9.79
C ILE A 46 10.54 17.25 10.47
N PRO A 47 11.61 17.51 11.23
CA PRO A 47 12.45 16.45 11.82
C PRO A 47 11.70 15.55 12.81
N ASP A 48 10.65 16.08 13.45
CA ASP A 48 9.88 15.41 14.51
C ASP A 48 8.74 14.52 13.97
N ASP A 49 8.34 14.68 12.70
CA ASP A 49 7.39 13.78 12.03
C ASP A 49 8.09 13.06 10.88
N PRO A 50 8.49 11.80 11.08
CA PRO A 50 9.28 11.07 10.11
C PRO A 50 8.50 10.68 8.84
N CYS A 51 7.22 11.03 8.72
CA CYS A 51 6.40 10.83 7.53
C CYS A 51 5.80 12.14 6.99
N ALA A 52 6.29 13.31 7.43
CA ALA A 52 5.67 14.60 7.08
C ALA A 52 5.67 14.91 5.57
N SER A 53 6.65 14.38 4.84
CA SER A 53 6.66 14.34 3.38
C SER A 53 6.43 12.95 2.83
N PHE A 54 6.11 12.91 1.54
CA PHE A 54 5.77 11.69 0.85
C PHE A 54 6.95 10.72 0.73
N ASP A 55 8.19 11.21 0.64
CA ASP A 55 9.35 10.34 0.39
C ASP A 55 9.68 9.44 1.59
N PRO A 56 9.84 9.96 2.82
CA PRO A 56 10.02 9.09 3.99
C PRO A 56 8.83 8.14 4.22
N LEU A 57 7.60 8.63 3.95
CA LEU A 57 6.38 7.82 4.04
C LEU A 57 6.41 6.64 3.07
N LYS A 58 6.76 6.84 1.80
CA LYS A 58 6.79 5.75 0.81
C LYS A 58 7.94 4.78 1.07
N TYR A 59 9.09 5.26 1.54
CA TYR A 59 10.26 4.42 1.85
C TYR A 59 9.98 3.45 2.99
N ARG A 60 9.40 3.93 4.09
CA ARG A 60 9.01 3.10 5.22
C ARG A 60 7.93 2.09 4.85
N PHE A 61 6.98 2.51 4.02
CA PHE A 61 5.97 1.60 3.50
C PHE A 61 6.60 0.49 2.65
N SER A 62 7.60 0.83 1.82
CA SER A 62 8.34 -0.15 1.00
C SER A 62 9.07 -1.20 1.83
N GLU A 63 9.57 -0.87 3.02
CA GLU A 63 10.17 -1.87 3.92
C GLU A 63 9.15 -2.94 4.32
N ILE A 64 7.94 -2.53 4.73
CA ILE A 64 6.84 -3.45 5.05
C ILE A 64 6.41 -4.22 3.80
N LEU A 65 6.39 -3.57 2.63
CA LEU A 65 5.99 -4.20 1.37
C LEU A 65 6.92 -5.34 0.96
N LEU A 66 8.21 -5.28 1.30
CA LEU A 66 9.14 -6.38 1.03
C LEU A 66 8.77 -7.64 1.82
N ASP A 67 8.33 -7.51 3.07
CA ASP A 67 7.82 -8.63 3.86
C ASP A 67 6.51 -9.18 3.26
N VAL A 68 5.62 -8.29 2.80
CA VAL A 68 4.38 -8.64 2.10
C VAL A 68 4.67 -9.43 0.82
N ILE A 69 5.66 -9.01 0.02
CA ILE A 69 6.07 -9.69 -1.21
C ILE A 69 6.56 -11.10 -0.89
N ASN A 70 7.41 -11.25 0.12
CA ASN A 70 7.90 -12.56 0.56
C ASN A 70 6.76 -13.47 1.03
N ALA A 71 5.79 -12.94 1.78
CA ALA A 71 4.63 -13.71 2.21
C ALA A 71 3.68 -14.05 1.04
N SER A 72 3.50 -13.16 0.07
CA SER A 72 2.49 -13.33 -1.00
C SER A 72 2.99 -14.12 -2.21
N PHE A 73 4.29 -14.03 -2.51
CA PHE A 73 4.93 -14.53 -3.72
C PHE A 73 6.14 -15.42 -3.47
N GLY A 74 6.54 -15.59 -2.20
CA GLY A 74 7.65 -16.48 -1.83
C GLY A 74 7.35 -17.95 -2.12
N ALA A 75 8.40 -18.73 -2.35
CA ALA A 75 8.29 -20.17 -2.59
C ALA A 75 7.78 -20.95 -1.37
N THR A 76 8.04 -20.43 -0.17
CA THR A 76 7.52 -21.01 1.08
C THR A 76 6.20 -20.32 1.43
N PRO A 77 5.07 -21.05 1.50
CA PRO A 77 3.80 -20.46 1.88
C PRO A 77 3.84 -19.89 3.31
N PRO A 78 3.28 -18.70 3.54
CA PRO A 78 3.21 -18.13 4.88
C PRO A 78 2.20 -18.88 5.73
N THR A 79 2.45 -18.89 7.04
CA THR A 79 1.46 -19.31 8.03
C THR A 79 0.34 -18.28 8.13
N TYR A 80 -0.83 -18.71 8.62
CA TYR A 80 -1.96 -17.79 8.77
C TYR A 80 -1.66 -16.67 9.78
N ASP A 81 -0.95 -16.99 10.87
CA ASP A 81 -0.54 -16.01 11.88
C ASP A 81 0.42 -14.95 11.32
N GLN A 82 1.31 -15.33 10.39
CA GLN A 82 2.17 -14.37 9.69
C GLN A 82 1.35 -13.40 8.83
N ILE A 83 0.32 -13.88 8.13
CA ILE A 83 -0.59 -13.01 7.36
C ILE A 83 -1.31 -12.04 8.30
N LEU A 84 -1.87 -12.53 9.41
CA LEU A 84 -2.59 -11.68 10.37
C LEU A 84 -1.66 -10.63 11.01
N LYS A 85 -0.40 -10.97 11.26
CA LYS A 85 0.60 -10.01 11.74
C LYS A 85 0.87 -8.91 10.71
N LEU A 86 1.07 -9.28 9.45
CA LEU A 86 1.33 -8.33 8.36
C LEU A 86 0.10 -7.46 8.07
N ASP A 87 -1.12 -8.02 8.10
CA ASP A 87 -2.37 -7.26 7.99
C ASP A 87 -2.44 -6.17 9.06
N ARG A 88 -2.18 -6.52 10.33
CA ARG A 88 -2.12 -5.54 11.42
C ARG A 88 -1.07 -4.47 11.16
N GLN A 89 0.15 -4.85 10.75
CA GLN A 89 1.22 -3.88 10.46
C GLN A 89 0.85 -2.91 9.34
N LEU A 90 0.19 -3.37 8.28
CA LEU A 90 -0.28 -2.51 7.18
C LEU A 90 -1.42 -1.57 7.60
N ARG A 91 -2.33 -2.03 8.46
CA ARG A 91 -3.46 -1.23 8.96
C ARG A 91 -3.02 -0.19 9.99
N ASP A 92 -2.08 -0.56 10.86
CA ASP A 92 -1.50 0.30 11.89
C ASP A 92 -0.45 1.27 11.32
N TYR A 93 -0.07 1.10 10.05
CA TYR A 93 0.87 1.99 9.38
C TYR A 93 0.35 3.43 9.38
N TYR A 94 1.11 4.32 10.00
CA TYR A 94 0.74 5.73 10.11
C TYR A 94 0.84 6.42 8.75
N ILE A 95 -0.31 6.90 8.27
CA ILE A 95 -0.42 7.76 7.10
C ILE A 95 -0.82 9.14 7.60
N PRO A 96 0.02 10.19 7.42
CA PRO A 96 -0.32 11.55 7.82
C PRO A 96 -1.63 12.02 7.21
N PRO A 97 -2.43 12.84 7.92
CA PRO A 97 -3.71 13.35 7.41
C PRO A 97 -3.63 13.97 6.01
N LEU A 98 -2.51 14.60 5.67
CA LEU A 98 -2.26 15.20 4.35
C LEU A 98 -2.33 14.18 3.20
N PHE A 99 -1.89 12.94 3.43
CA PHE A 99 -1.86 11.87 2.42
C PHE A 99 -3.05 10.89 2.53
N GLN A 100 -4.04 11.20 3.36
CA GLN A 100 -5.20 10.35 3.54
C GLN A 100 -6.30 10.68 2.53
N VAL A 101 -6.72 9.71 1.71
CA VAL A 101 -7.86 9.91 0.78
C VAL A 101 -9.15 10.14 1.56
N ALA A 102 -9.83 11.27 1.32
CA ALA A 102 -11.10 11.64 1.97
C ALA A 102 -12.11 10.48 1.93
N GLY A 103 -12.78 10.18 3.05
CA GLY A 103 -13.70 9.05 3.16
C GLY A 103 -14.23 8.85 4.58
N ILE A 104 -14.89 7.72 4.82
CA ILE A 104 -15.34 7.29 6.14
C ILE A 104 -14.30 6.27 6.65
N ASN A 105 -13.74 6.49 7.84
CA ASN A 105 -12.84 5.53 8.48
C ASN A 105 -13.59 4.22 8.82
N GLU A 106 -12.86 3.15 9.16
CA GLU A 106 -13.48 1.91 9.65
C GLU A 106 -14.40 2.16 10.87
N ASP A 107 -14.11 3.21 11.64
CA ASP A 107 -14.89 3.66 12.81
C ASP A 107 -16.12 4.55 12.47
N GLY A 108 -16.48 4.70 11.18
CA GLY A 108 -17.62 5.53 10.77
C GLY A 108 -17.38 7.04 10.83
N LYS A 109 -16.19 7.50 11.24
CA LYS A 109 -15.87 8.93 11.33
C LYS A 109 -15.42 9.50 9.99
N PRO A 110 -15.81 10.74 9.62
CA PRO A 110 -15.25 11.43 8.47
C PRO A 110 -13.74 11.58 8.64
N ARG A 111 -12.99 11.12 7.64
CA ARG A 111 -11.54 11.33 7.54
C ARG A 111 -11.27 12.82 7.27
N PRO A 112 -10.16 13.38 7.78
CA PRO A 112 -9.76 14.76 7.48
C PRO A 112 -9.85 14.99 5.97
N GLN A 113 -10.56 16.04 5.59
CA GLN A 113 -10.81 16.31 4.18
C GLN A 113 -9.51 16.77 3.54
N ILE A 114 -9.08 16.07 2.48
CA ILE A 114 -8.24 16.69 1.45
C ILE A 114 -8.97 17.97 1.02
N PRO A 115 -8.26 19.10 0.79
CA PRO A 115 -8.88 20.32 0.29
C PRO A 115 -9.80 20.02 -0.91
N PRO A 116 -10.97 20.66 -1.03
CA PRO A 116 -11.78 20.53 -2.24
C PRO A 116 -10.91 21.00 -3.42
N ASN A 117 -10.55 20.06 -4.30
CA ASN A 117 -9.54 20.20 -5.37
C ASN A 117 -8.09 20.28 -4.87
N PRO A 118 -7.49 19.17 -4.39
CA PRO A 118 -6.06 19.15 -4.13
C PRO A 118 -5.25 19.37 -5.42
N PRO A 119 -4.00 19.85 -5.31
CA PRO A 119 -3.03 19.71 -6.39
C PRO A 119 -2.94 18.26 -6.85
N LEU A 120 -2.85 18.02 -8.17
CA LEU A 120 -2.84 16.67 -8.76
C LEU A 120 -1.78 15.76 -8.11
N GLY A 121 -0.58 16.28 -7.84
CA GLY A 121 0.48 15.52 -7.18
C GLY A 121 0.07 14.98 -5.80
N LEU A 122 -0.59 15.81 -4.98
CA LEU A 122 -1.07 15.39 -3.66
C LEU A 122 -2.20 14.36 -3.76
N ALA A 123 -3.10 14.53 -4.74
CA ALA A 123 -4.14 13.56 -5.02
C ALA A 123 -3.52 12.20 -5.38
N LEU A 124 -2.57 12.18 -6.30
CA LEU A 124 -1.88 10.95 -6.74
C LEU A 124 -1.13 10.29 -5.60
N GLN A 125 -0.39 11.05 -4.79
CA GLN A 125 0.33 10.55 -3.62
C GLN A 125 -0.61 9.86 -2.61
N SER A 126 -1.71 10.53 -2.27
CA SER A 126 -2.70 10.00 -1.33
C SER A 126 -3.33 8.70 -1.85
N HIS A 127 -3.70 8.68 -3.14
CA HIS A 127 -4.29 7.50 -3.77
C HIS A 127 -3.29 6.36 -3.92
N ALA A 128 -2.01 6.65 -4.23
CA ALA A 128 -0.98 5.63 -4.41
C ALA A 128 -0.78 4.82 -3.11
N VAL A 129 -0.62 5.48 -1.96
CA VAL A 129 -0.43 4.79 -0.67
C VAL A 129 -1.68 4.01 -0.28
N ALA A 130 -2.86 4.60 -0.44
CA ALA A 130 -4.12 3.92 -0.14
C ALA A 130 -4.32 2.68 -1.02
N MET A 131 -4.12 2.82 -2.34
CA MET A 131 -4.24 1.71 -3.29
C MET A 131 -3.24 0.60 -3.00
N LEU A 132 -1.98 0.95 -2.73
CA LEU A 132 -0.94 -0.03 -2.47
C LEU A 132 -1.23 -0.83 -1.20
N ARG A 133 -1.70 -0.19 -0.13
CA ARG A 133 -2.14 -0.86 1.10
C ARG A 133 -3.28 -1.83 0.86
N GLU A 134 -4.34 -1.40 0.17
CA GLU A 134 -5.49 -2.28 -0.09
C GLU A 134 -5.13 -3.45 -1.03
N ASN A 135 -4.26 -3.22 -2.02
CA ASN A 135 -3.73 -4.31 -2.84
C ASN A 135 -2.91 -5.29 -1.99
N ALA A 136 -2.00 -4.80 -1.14
CA ALA A 136 -1.18 -5.65 -0.27
C ALA A 136 -2.04 -6.56 0.62
N LEU A 137 -3.06 -6.00 1.26
CA LEU A 137 -4.05 -6.74 2.04
C LEU A 137 -4.75 -7.82 1.19
N LEU A 138 -5.24 -7.44 0.01
CA LEU A 138 -5.92 -8.37 -0.89
C LEU A 138 -5.01 -9.53 -1.34
N TYR A 139 -3.78 -9.24 -1.78
CA TYR A 139 -2.85 -10.25 -2.27
C TYR A 139 -2.38 -11.22 -1.18
N MET A 140 -2.17 -10.74 0.05
CA MET A 140 -1.80 -11.60 1.18
C MET A 140 -2.93 -12.55 1.58
N HIS A 141 -4.17 -12.06 1.62
CA HIS A 141 -5.31 -12.85 2.05
C HIS A 141 -5.89 -13.77 0.97
N ARG A 142 -5.52 -13.60 -0.31
CA ARG A 142 -6.14 -14.29 -1.46
C ARG A 142 -6.16 -15.82 -1.34
N SER A 143 -5.10 -16.44 -0.83
CA SER A 143 -4.98 -17.91 -0.73
C SER A 143 -5.89 -18.46 0.37
N PHE A 144 -5.91 -17.80 1.52
CA PHE A 144 -6.77 -18.15 2.65
C PHE A 144 -8.25 -17.85 2.36
N PHE A 145 -8.52 -16.78 1.62
CA PHE A 145 -9.85 -16.50 1.07
C PHE A 145 -10.32 -17.63 0.15
N ALA A 146 -9.51 -18.04 -0.83
CA ALA A 146 -9.85 -19.14 -1.73
C ALA A 146 -10.08 -20.46 -0.95
N LYS A 147 -9.29 -20.70 0.10
CA LYS A 147 -9.48 -21.85 0.99
C LYS A 147 -10.79 -21.77 1.78
N ALA A 148 -11.16 -20.59 2.28
CA ALA A 148 -12.45 -20.38 2.95
C ALA A 148 -13.64 -20.69 2.03
N LEU A 149 -13.58 -20.21 0.78
CA LEU A 149 -14.61 -20.49 -0.25
C LEU A 149 -14.70 -21.98 -0.58
N SER A 150 -13.57 -22.68 -0.59
CA SER A 150 -13.51 -24.10 -0.91
C SER A 150 -13.97 -24.99 0.25
N GLU A 151 -13.63 -24.63 1.49
CA GLU A 151 -14.03 -25.36 2.71
C GLU A 151 -15.50 -25.10 3.08
N HIS A 152 -16.02 -23.89 2.86
CA HIS A 152 -17.38 -23.47 3.22
C HIS A 152 -18.05 -22.69 2.08
N PRO A 153 -18.53 -23.36 1.01
CA PRO A 153 -19.06 -22.70 -0.18
C PRO A 153 -20.35 -21.91 0.06
N ASP A 154 -21.23 -22.39 0.96
CA ASP A 154 -22.50 -21.72 1.25
C ASP A 154 -22.33 -20.48 2.15
N ASP A 155 -21.38 -20.55 3.09
CA ASP A 155 -21.08 -19.46 4.02
C ASP A 155 -19.58 -19.43 4.40
N PRO A 156 -18.77 -18.68 3.64
CA PRO A 156 -17.32 -18.60 3.85
C PRO A 156 -16.91 -18.02 5.21
N PHE A 157 -17.81 -17.30 5.91
CA PHE A 157 -17.53 -16.75 7.23
C PHE A 157 -17.55 -17.81 8.34
N LYS A 158 -18.03 -19.02 8.06
CA LYS A 158 -17.91 -20.17 8.98
C LYS A 158 -16.51 -20.79 8.96
N SER A 159 -15.69 -20.47 7.95
CA SER A 159 -14.29 -20.89 7.92
C SER A 159 -13.50 -20.25 9.05
N ARG A 160 -12.49 -20.96 9.55
CA ARG A 160 -11.43 -20.37 10.38
C ARG A 160 -10.71 -19.19 9.72
N PHE A 161 -10.82 -19.05 8.40
CA PHE A 161 -10.25 -17.95 7.62
C PHE A 161 -11.25 -16.81 7.34
N ALA A 162 -12.33 -16.71 8.12
CA ALA A 162 -13.35 -15.66 7.98
C ALA A 162 -12.76 -14.23 7.94
N ALA A 163 -11.70 -13.97 8.70
CA ALA A 163 -11.01 -12.68 8.67
C ALA A 163 -10.39 -12.38 7.29
N SER A 164 -9.91 -13.40 6.57
CA SER A 164 -9.42 -13.24 5.19
C SER A 164 -10.54 -12.93 4.22
N VAL A 165 -11.72 -13.53 4.39
CA VAL A 165 -12.92 -13.19 3.60
C VAL A 165 -13.29 -11.73 3.79
N LEU A 166 -13.33 -11.27 5.04
CA LEU A 166 -13.64 -9.89 5.36
C LEU A 166 -12.58 -8.92 4.81
N ALA A 167 -11.29 -9.25 4.97
CA ALA A 167 -10.18 -8.44 4.48
C ALA A 167 -10.23 -8.29 2.95
N CYS A 168 -10.33 -9.39 2.20
CA CYS A 168 -10.44 -9.35 0.74
C CYS A 168 -11.67 -8.56 0.27
N HIS A 169 -12.84 -8.77 0.88
CA HIS A 169 -14.05 -8.04 0.53
C HIS A 169 -13.90 -6.53 0.78
N ARG A 170 -13.43 -6.13 1.97
CA ARG A 170 -13.23 -4.72 2.33
C ARG A 170 -12.22 -4.04 1.41
N SER A 171 -11.09 -4.68 1.16
CA SER A 171 -10.05 -4.12 0.29
C SER A 171 -10.50 -4.02 -1.17
N ALA A 172 -11.25 -4.99 -1.69
CA ALA A 172 -11.85 -4.90 -3.02
C ALA A 172 -12.82 -3.71 -3.14
N CYS A 173 -13.71 -3.53 -2.16
CA CYS A 173 -14.60 -2.36 -2.11
C CYS A 173 -13.81 -1.04 -2.02
N ALA A 174 -12.79 -1.00 -1.17
CA ALA A 174 -11.95 0.17 -0.99
C ALA A 174 -11.21 0.55 -2.30
N ILE A 175 -10.64 -0.43 -3.01
CA ILE A 175 -10.00 -0.24 -4.31
C ILE A 175 -10.99 0.38 -5.32
N ILE A 176 -12.21 -0.16 -5.43
CA ILE A 176 -13.24 0.39 -6.33
C ILE A 176 -13.56 1.85 -5.97
N ILE A 177 -13.72 2.14 -4.67
CA ILE A 177 -14.00 3.51 -4.19
C ILE A 177 -12.83 4.46 -4.51
N LEU A 178 -11.59 4.01 -4.30
CA LEU A 178 -10.37 4.79 -4.57
C LEU A 178 -10.25 5.11 -6.07
N VAL A 179 -10.47 4.13 -6.95
CA VAL A 179 -10.44 4.34 -8.41
C VAL A 179 -11.51 5.33 -8.84
N ARG A 180 -12.75 5.20 -8.34
CA ARG A 180 -13.85 6.13 -8.66
C ARG A 180 -13.55 7.55 -8.19
N LYS A 181 -12.96 7.71 -7.00
CA LYS A 181 -12.55 9.02 -6.48
C LYS A 181 -11.44 9.62 -7.32
N LEU A 182 -10.43 8.84 -7.70
CA LEU A 182 -9.34 9.33 -8.53
C LEU A 182 -9.84 9.79 -9.89
N HIS A 183 -10.73 9.03 -10.53
CA HIS A 183 -11.36 9.41 -11.78
C HIS A 183 -12.21 10.68 -11.64
N TYR A 184 -12.86 10.90 -10.50
CA TYR A 184 -13.61 12.14 -10.26
C TYR A 184 -12.67 13.36 -10.11
N VAL A 185 -11.54 13.20 -9.44
CA VAL A 185 -10.54 14.26 -9.24
C VAL A 185 -9.80 14.59 -10.54
N GLU A 186 -9.41 13.58 -11.31
CA GLU A 186 -8.72 13.74 -12.58
C GLU A 186 -9.25 12.72 -13.61
N PRO A 187 -10.29 13.08 -14.37
CA PRO A 187 -10.90 12.19 -15.36
C PRO A 187 -9.95 11.75 -16.46
N ARG A 188 -8.90 12.53 -16.75
CA ARG A 188 -7.96 12.27 -17.86
C ARG A 188 -7.01 11.11 -17.59
N ILE A 189 -6.85 10.70 -16.33
CA ILE A 189 -5.97 9.56 -15.97
C ILE A 189 -6.40 8.26 -16.66
N GLY A 190 -7.70 8.05 -16.88
CA GLY A 190 -8.20 6.87 -17.59
C GLY A 190 -8.18 6.98 -19.12
N THR A 191 -8.01 8.19 -19.66
CA THR A 191 -8.18 8.51 -21.08
C THR A 191 -6.87 8.46 -21.87
N PHE A 192 -5.71 8.32 -21.21
CA PHE A 192 -4.42 8.16 -21.90
C PHE A 192 -4.35 6.89 -22.78
N PHE A 193 -5.19 5.89 -22.54
CA PHE A 193 -5.24 4.65 -23.33
C PHE A 193 -6.30 4.66 -24.44
N THR A 194 -7.19 5.66 -24.48
CA THR A 194 -8.04 5.87 -25.65
C THR A 194 -7.25 6.72 -26.62
N LEU A 195 -6.45 6.05 -27.45
CA LEU A 195 -5.86 6.64 -28.64
C LEU A 195 -6.96 7.39 -29.40
N GLN A 196 -6.71 8.66 -29.68
CA GLN A 196 -7.45 9.39 -30.71
C GLN A 196 -7.09 8.74 -32.04
N ASP A 197 -7.97 7.87 -32.53
CA ASP A 197 -8.09 7.56 -33.96
C ASP A 197 -9.09 8.55 -34.59
#